data_AF-A0A0T0PSN5-F1
#
_entry.id   AF-A0A0T0PSN5-F1
#
_cell.length_a   1.000
_cell.length_b   1.000
_cell.length_c   1.000
_cell.angle_alpha   90.00
_cell.angle_beta   90.00
_cell.angle_gamma   90.00
#
_symmetry.space_group_name_H-M   'P 1'
#
loop_
_entity.id
_entity.type
_entity.pdbx_description
1 polymer ?
#
loop_
_entity_poly.entity_id
_entity_poly.type
_entity_poly.pdbx_seq_one_letter_code
_entity_poly.pdbx_strand_id
1 'polypeptide(L)'
;MTENLRVKAVLTTAASIGLTTGRKGKPLSGRVHETLLEAAVTKSGLRGARLIDYALAKVALEDDFAERLLAREGSIGPDVDLGI
;
A
#
# COMPACT_ATOMS: atom_id res chain seq x y z
N MET A 1 18.13 -10.27 6.16
CA MET A 1 17.07 -9.25 6.01
C MET A 1 15.95 -9.87 5.20
N THR A 2 14.83 -10.22 5.82
CA THR A 2 13.69 -10.81 5.11
C THR A 2 13.05 -9.72 4.23
N GLU A 3 13.02 -9.94 2.91
CA GLU A 3 12.42 -8.99 1.99
C GLU A 3 10.90 -8.95 2.23
N ASN A 4 10.35 -7.78 2.55
CA ASN A 4 8.91 -7.63 2.74
C ASN A 4 8.21 -7.70 1.37
N LEU A 5 7.71 -8.89 1.02
CA LEU A 5 7.09 -9.18 -0.28
C LEU A 5 5.96 -8.21 -0.64
N ARG A 6 5.19 -7.73 0.35
CA ARG A 6 4.11 -6.75 0.12
C ARG A 6 4.67 -5.38 -0.28
N VAL A 7 5.72 -4.92 0.41
CA VAL A 7 6.41 -3.68 0.06
C VAL A 7 6.98 -3.75 -1.36
N LYS A 8 7.63 -4.88 -1.70
CA LYS A 8 8.16 -5.13 -3.03
C LYS A 8 7.06 -5.09 -4.09
N ALA A 9 5.95 -5.79 -3.86
CA ALA A 9 4.83 -5.83 -4.79
C ALA A 9 4.29 -4.42 -5.06
N VAL A 10 3.99 -3.64 -4.02
CA VAL A 10 3.48 -2.27 -4.15
C VAL A 10 4.43 -1.38 -4.95
N LEU A 11 5.73 -1.39 -4.62
CA LEU A 11 6.71 -0.56 -5.32
C LEU A 11 6.93 -1.02 -6.77
N THR A 12 6.86 -2.33 -7.03
CA THR A 12 7.00 -2.90 -8.38
C THR A 12 5.80 -2.50 -9.24
N THR A 13 4.58 -2.60 -8.71
CA THR A 13 3.37 -2.17 -9.40
C THR A 13 3.40 -0.67 -9.67
N ALA A 14 3.77 0.15 -8.68
CA ALA A 14 3.89 1.60 -8.87
C ALA A 14 4.91 1.93 -9.98
N ALA A 15 6.02 1.20 -10.04
CA ALA A 15 7.01 1.34 -11.10
C ALA A 15 6.47 0.91 -12.47
N SER A 16 5.75 -0.21 -12.55
CA SER A 16 5.24 -0.76 -13.82
C SER A 16 4.18 0.12 -14.47
N ILE A 17 3.38 0.83 -13.68
CA ILE A 17 2.38 1.79 -14.17
C ILE A 17 2.92 3.23 -14.31
N GLY A 18 4.23 3.41 -14.08
CA GLY A 18 4.92 4.66 -14.37
C GLY A 18 4.94 5.72 -13.25
N LEU A 19 4.43 5.43 -12.05
CA LEU A 19 4.38 6.39 -10.93
C LEU A 19 5.75 6.81 -10.41
N THR A 20 6.81 6.06 -10.75
CA THR A 20 8.19 6.35 -10.33
C THR A 20 9.11 6.74 -11.50
N THR A 21 8.56 7.02 -12.69
CA THR A 21 9.35 7.34 -13.89
C THR A 21 9.78 8.80 -13.99
N GLY A 22 9.17 9.67 -13.18
CA GLY A 22 9.46 11.10 -13.14
C GLY A 22 10.67 11.49 -12.28
N ARG A 23 11.01 12.78 -12.30
CA ARG A 23 12.12 13.32 -11.51
C ARG A 23 11.84 13.20 -10.01
N LYS A 24 12.71 12.49 -9.30
CA LYS A 24 12.76 12.51 -7.84
C LYS A 24 13.28 13.88 -7.38
N GLY A 25 12.51 14.60 -6.56
CA GLY A 25 12.96 15.91 -6.06
C GLY A 25 11.89 16.86 -5.54
N LYS A 26 10.60 16.52 -5.62
CA LYS A 26 9.55 17.34 -4.98
C LYS A 26 9.69 17.22 -3.46
N PRO A 27 9.92 18.32 -2.72
CA PRO A 27 10.07 18.27 -1.28
C PRO A 27 8.72 17.87 -0.65
N LEU A 28 8.76 16.85 0.20
CA LEU A 28 7.65 16.48 1.08
C LEU A 28 8.15 16.69 2.52
N SER A 29 7.70 17.77 3.15
CA SER A 29 8.04 18.11 4.53
C SER A 29 6.74 18.32 5.31
N GLY A 30 6.68 17.77 6.52
CA GLY A 30 5.51 17.84 7.39
C GLY A 30 5.78 17.18 8.74
N ARG A 31 5.01 17.59 9.76
CA ARG A 31 5.01 16.91 11.05
C ARG A 31 4.11 15.68 10.96
N VAL A 32 4.56 14.57 11.52
CA VAL A 32 3.80 13.33 11.64
C VAL A 32 3.79 12.89 13.10
N HIS A 33 2.77 12.12 13.49
CA HIS A 33 2.76 11.49 14.81
C HIS A 33 3.87 10.45 14.91
N GLU A 34 4.63 10.48 16.00
CA GLU A 34 5.75 9.56 16.26
C GLU A 34 5.29 8.09 16.23
N THR A 35 4.21 7.78 16.94
CA THR A 35 3.62 6.44 16.98
C THR A 35 3.21 5.92 15.60
N LEU A 36 2.69 6.80 14.74
CA LEU A 36 2.35 6.46 13.36
C LEU A 36 3.61 6.15 12.53
N LEU A 37 4.65 6.96 12.68
CA LEU A 37 5.93 6.75 12.01
C LEU A 37 6.56 5.43 12.43
N GLU A 38 6.62 5.14 13.72
CA GLU A 38 7.19 3.90 14.25
C GLU A 38 6.44 2.65 13.78
N ALA A 39 5.11 2.68 13.80
CA ALA A 39 4.28 1.59 13.29
C ALA A 39 4.55 1.35 11.79
N ALA A 40 4.65 2.42 11.00
CA ALA A 40 4.93 2.33 9.58
C ALA A 40 6.34 1.78 9.29
N VAL A 41 7.36 2.21 10.05
CA VAL A 41 8.73 1.68 9.97
C VAL A 41 8.77 0.21 10.34
N THR A 42 8.12 -0.19 11.44
CA THR A 42 8.07 -1.57 11.91
C THR A 42 7.41 -2.49 10.87
N LYS A 43 6.28 -2.06 10.31
CA LYS A 43 5.50 -2.86 9.35
C LYS A 43 6.17 -2.97 7.98
N SER A 44 6.81 -1.90 7.51
CA SER A 44 7.40 -1.86 6.16
C SER A 44 8.88 -2.24 6.13
N GLY A 45 9.60 -2.08 7.24
CA GLY A 45 11.07 -2.13 7.28
C GLY A 45 11.75 -0.95 6.57
N LEU A 46 10.99 0.04 6.10
CA LEU A 46 11.51 1.20 5.36
C LEU A 46 11.68 2.41 6.29
N ARG A 47 12.60 3.30 5.92
CA ARG A 47 12.85 4.59 6.59
C ARG A 47 13.02 5.70 5.55
N GLY A 48 12.89 6.96 6.00
CA GLY A 48 13.15 8.15 5.20
C GLY A 48 12.37 8.18 3.87
N ALA A 49 13.05 8.58 2.79
CA ALA A 49 12.42 8.73 1.47
C ALA A 49 11.79 7.45 0.93
N ARG A 50 12.33 6.26 1.24
CA ARG A 50 11.75 4.99 0.79
C ARG A 50 10.41 4.71 1.45
N LEU A 51 10.25 5.07 2.72
CA LEU A 51 8.97 4.94 3.43
C LEU A 51 7.92 5.87 2.82
N ILE A 52 8.31 7.08 2.43
CA ILE A 52 7.46 8.05 1.74
C ILE A 52 7.02 7.51 0.38
N ASP A 53 7.96 7.04 -0.44
CA ASP A 53 7.66 6.47 -1.76
C ASP A 53 6.65 5.30 -1.65
N TYR A 54 6.87 4.42 -0.66
CA TYR A 54 5.96 3.32 -0.39
C TYR A 54 4.57 3.79 0.07
N ALA A 55 4.49 4.75 0.98
CA ALA A 55 3.21 5.29 1.46
C ALA A 55 2.41 5.95 0.33
N LEU A 56 3.06 6.76 -0.51
CA LEU A 56 2.44 7.39 -1.67
C LEU A 56 1.98 6.36 -2.71
N ALA A 57 2.82 5.35 -2.99
CA ALA A 57 2.43 4.25 -3.87
C ALA A 57 1.22 3.48 -3.32
N LYS A 58 1.18 3.23 -2.01
CA LYS A 58 0.06 2.58 -1.32
C LYS A 58 -1.25 3.34 -1.55
N VAL A 59 -1.26 4.65 -1.37
CA VAL A 59 -2.44 5.51 -1.59
C VAL A 59 -2.80 5.63 -3.06
N ALA A 60 -1.81 5.76 -3.95
CA ALA A 60 -2.07 5.90 -5.39
C ALA A 60 -2.57 4.60 -6.05
N LEU A 61 -2.27 3.44 -5.45
CA LEU A 61 -2.70 2.13 -5.89
C LEU A 61 -3.93 1.61 -5.13
N GLU A 62 -4.46 2.36 -4.16
CA GLU A 62 -5.71 1.97 -3.50
C GLU A 62 -6.80 1.84 -4.56
N ASP A 63 -7.46 0.69 -4.56
CA ASP A 63 -8.65 0.41 -5.34
C ASP A 63 -9.90 0.61 -4.47
N ASP A 64 -11.07 0.64 -5.10
CA ASP A 64 -12.36 0.72 -4.41
C ASP A 64 -12.72 -0.61 -3.71
N PHE A 65 -11.73 -1.44 -3.35
CA PHE A 65 -11.95 -2.80 -2.84
C PHE A 65 -12.82 -2.80 -1.58
N ALA A 66 -12.60 -1.87 -0.65
CA ALA A 66 -13.40 -1.80 0.57
C ALA A 66 -14.88 -1.53 0.26
N GLU A 67 -15.17 -0.53 -0.57
CA GLU A 67 -16.54 -0.20 -0.97
C GLU A 67 -17.18 -1.34 -1.76
N ARG A 68 -16.45 -1.93 -2.69
CA ARG A 68 -16.92 -3.07 -3.50
C ARG A 68 -17.14 -4.32 -2.68
N LEU A 69 -16.30 -4.59 -1.69
CA LEU A 69 -16.44 -5.73 -0.79
C LEU A 69 -17.67 -5.57 0.09
N LEU A 70 -17.84 -4.39 0.70
CA LEU A 70 -19.02 -4.08 1.52
C LEU A 70 -20.30 -4.14 0.70
N ALA A 71 -20.30 -3.64 -0.53
CA ALA A 71 -21.44 -3.76 -1.45
C ALA A 71 -21.79 -5.21 -1.82
N ARG A 72 -20.89 -6.17 -1.55
CA ARG A 72 -21.07 -7.61 -1.78
C ARG A 72 -21.30 -8.40 -0.50
N GLU A 73 -21.32 -7.76 0.66
CA GLU A 73 -21.63 -8.41 1.94
C GLU A 73 -23.02 -9.07 1.88
N GLY A 74 -23.12 -10.34 2.26
CA GLY A 74 -24.36 -11.11 2.21
C GLY A 74 -24.90 -11.44 0.82
N SER A 75 -24.18 -11.09 -0.26
CA SER A 75 -24.60 -11.39 -1.63
C SER A 75 -24.27 -12.82 -2.09
N ILE A 76 -23.40 -13.52 -1.36
CA ILE A 76 -23.09 -14.93 -1.59
C ILE A 76 -23.99 -15.76 -0.68
N GLY A 77 -24.79 -16.65 -1.27
CA GLY A 77 -25.65 -17.56 -0.51
C GLY A 77 -24.84 -18.51 0.38
N PRO A 78 -25.36 -18.91 1.55
CA PRO A 78 -24.63 -19.77 2.49
C PRO A 78 -24.26 -21.15 1.90
N ASP A 79 -24.97 -21.58 0.86
CA ASP A 79 -24.78 -22.86 0.19
C ASP A 79 -23.84 -22.77 -1.03
N VAL A 80 -23.17 -21.63 -1.24
CA VAL A 80 -22.17 -21.48 -2.31
C VAL A 80 -20.96 -22.35 -2.00
N ASP A 81 -20.70 -23.29 -2.89
CA ASP A 81 -19.47 -24.08 -2.90
C ASP A 81 -18.31 -23.22 -3.42
N LEU A 82 -17.34 -22.93 -2.54
CA LEU A 82 -16.16 -22.13 -2.86
C LEU A 82 -15.01 -22.97 -3.45
N GLY A 83 -15.21 -24.29 -3.62
CA GLY A 83 -14.27 -25.17 -4.33
C GLY A 83 -12.86 -25.22 -3.73
N ILE A 84 -12.75 -25.00 -2.42
CA ILE A 84 -11.51 -25.13 -1.63
C ILE A 84 -11.39 -26.51 -0.99
#